data_AF-A0A183VBU8-F1
#
_entry.id   AF-A0A183VBU8-F1
#
_cell.length_a   1.000
_cell.length_b   1.000
_cell.length_c   1.000
_cell.angle_alpha   90.00
_cell.angle_beta   90.00
_cell.angle_gamma   90.00
#
_symmetry.space_group_name_H-M   'P 1'
#
loop_
_entity.id
_entity.type
_entity.pdbx_description
1 polymer ?
#
loop_
_entity_poly.entity_id
_entity_poly.type
_entity_poly.pdbx_seq_one_letter_code
_entity_poly.pdbx_strand_id
1 'polypeptide(L)'
;RYSSWEHETVPPFHYGTHYSTQAFTLNWLLRVEPFTTIFLHFQSGKFDHSNRLFHSIAEAWDSCQRDSHDVKELIPELFYMPEMLLNSNDFDLGSRDDGAVLGDVVLPPWAKNAEHFIALHRQALESDLVSCQLNQWIDLVFGYKQKGPEAVRATNVFYYLTYEGALNLNSIENPTVREGLEQQMISFGQTPAQLMTEPHPPRHSVMTISPTMFQTCQDDLCMLMKFVSNSAIVHLSANTFTQLPHPTVISIANNLVFALNRWNNNYTENGGSESLSSAPSNLPLTVDPLLAAGNPSQPLPRRHLGDALDQRMKIRWNNFVTTVESRSIVVCGYPDYSFRVIDTDTGKNTSFQLVINFSSSFLQ
;
A
#
# COMPACT_ATOMS: atom_id res chain seq x y z
N ARG A 1 3.44 31.99 -14.65
CA ARG A 1 4.84 32.47 -14.43
C ARG A 1 5.76 31.98 -15.55
N TYR A 2 6.03 30.68 -15.64
CA TYR A 2 6.96 30.12 -16.64
C TYR A 2 6.69 30.57 -18.10
N SER A 3 5.46 30.44 -18.59
CA SER A 3 5.11 30.71 -20.00
C SER A 3 5.18 32.19 -20.41
N SER A 4 5.15 33.11 -19.44
CA SER A 4 5.12 34.56 -19.66
C SER A 4 6.35 35.24 -19.06
N TRP A 5 7.44 34.48 -18.89
CA TRP A 5 8.64 34.96 -18.24
C TRP A 5 9.52 35.71 -19.23
N GLU A 6 9.75 36.99 -18.95
CA GLU A 6 10.58 37.88 -19.77
C GLU A 6 11.68 38.46 -18.89
N HIS A 7 12.86 37.84 -18.92
CA HIS A 7 14.06 38.34 -18.26
C HIS A 7 15.29 37.97 -19.11
N GLU A 8 16.20 38.92 -19.32
CA GLU A 8 17.33 38.74 -20.25
C GLU A 8 18.35 37.71 -19.74
N THR A 9 18.56 37.66 -18.43
CA THR A 9 19.64 36.86 -17.81
C THR A 9 19.15 35.68 -16.98
N VAL A 10 17.87 35.64 -16.61
CA VAL A 10 17.32 34.63 -15.70
C VAL A 10 16.38 33.74 -16.49
N PRO A 11 16.65 32.43 -16.59
CA PRO A 11 15.82 31.52 -17.36
C PRO A 11 14.42 31.37 -16.69
N PRO A 12 13.40 30.95 -17.46
CA PRO A 12 12.07 30.74 -16.93
C PRO A 12 12.03 29.61 -15.89
N PHE A 13 11.21 29.78 -14.85
CA PHE A 13 10.98 28.80 -13.79
C PHE A 13 9.52 28.79 -13.33
N HIS A 14 9.09 27.67 -12.74
CA HIS A 14 7.79 27.52 -12.11
C HIS A 14 7.83 28.07 -10.69
N TYR A 15 8.80 27.61 -9.90
CA TYR A 15 8.90 27.89 -8.46
C TYR A 15 10.15 28.71 -8.13
N GLY A 16 9.93 29.84 -7.44
CA GLY A 16 11.01 30.67 -6.90
C GLY A 16 11.48 30.19 -5.52
N THR A 17 10.68 29.34 -4.86
CA THR A 17 11.02 28.62 -3.63
C THR A 17 11.36 27.18 -3.97
N HIS A 18 12.28 26.58 -3.22
CA HIS A 18 12.66 25.19 -3.38
C HIS A 18 11.93 24.28 -2.39
N TYR A 19 11.72 23.00 -2.71
CA TYR A 19 11.01 22.06 -1.84
C TYR A 19 11.80 21.64 -0.59
N SER A 20 13.11 21.87 -0.58
CA SER A 20 14.01 21.55 0.54
C SER A 20 14.92 22.74 0.82
N THR A 21 14.83 23.28 2.03
CA THR A 21 15.65 24.40 2.51
C THR A 21 16.01 24.18 3.98
N GLN A 22 17.12 24.76 4.43
CA GLN A 22 17.50 24.73 5.84
C GLN A 22 16.40 25.32 6.73
N ALA A 23 15.76 26.41 6.29
CA ALA A 23 14.67 27.06 7.01
C ALA A 23 13.48 26.12 7.21
N PHE A 24 13.10 25.34 6.19
CA PHE A 24 12.02 24.36 6.31
C PHE A 24 12.38 23.23 7.28
N THR A 25 13.57 22.66 7.17
CA THR A 25 14.01 21.61 8.10
C THR A 25 14.02 22.09 9.55
N LEU A 26 14.53 23.30 9.81
CA LEU A 26 14.54 23.85 11.16
C LEU A 26 13.12 24.18 11.66
N ASN A 27 12.21 24.62 10.80
CA ASN A 27 10.82 24.86 11.19
C ASN A 27 10.09 23.55 11.51
N TRP A 28 10.29 22.49 10.71
CA TRP A 28 9.75 21.15 11.00
C TRP A 28 10.25 20.62 12.34
N LEU A 29 11.54 20.80 12.64
CA LEU A 29 12.21 20.24 13.81
C LEU A 29 12.33 21.22 14.99
N LEU A 30 11.58 22.32 14.96
CA LEU A 30 11.68 23.42 15.93
C LEU A 30 11.63 22.99 17.40
N ARG A 31 10.94 21.89 17.69
CA ARG A 31 10.70 21.38 19.05
C ARG A 31 11.79 20.43 19.57
N VAL A 32 12.78 20.11 18.75
CA VAL A 32 13.83 19.12 19.05
C VAL A 32 15.20 19.78 19.06
N GLU A 33 15.97 19.57 20.12
CA GLU A 33 17.38 19.99 20.14
C GLU A 33 18.26 19.01 19.33
N PRO A 34 19.31 19.48 18.63
CA PRO A 34 19.87 20.85 18.64
C PRO A 34 19.21 21.84 17.66
N PHE A 35 18.14 21.43 16.97
CA PHE A 35 17.53 22.24 15.91
C PHE A 35 16.90 23.53 16.43
N THR A 36 16.33 23.51 17.64
CA THR A 36 15.83 24.72 18.31
C THR A 36 16.94 25.74 18.52
N THR A 37 18.09 25.33 19.07
CA THR A 37 19.25 26.22 19.26
C THR A 37 19.72 26.84 17.94
N ILE A 38 19.77 26.03 16.87
CA ILE A 38 20.18 26.49 15.53
C ILE A 38 19.14 27.47 14.96
N PHE A 39 17.84 27.18 15.11
CA PHE A 39 16.75 28.06 14.68
C PHE A 39 16.84 29.43 15.38
N LEU A 40 17.03 29.45 16.69
CA LEU A 40 17.20 30.69 17.45
C LEU A 40 18.42 31.47 16.98
N HIS A 41 19.55 30.81 16.71
CA HIS A 41 20.73 31.47 16.15
C HIS A 41 20.42 32.11 14.79
N PHE A 42 19.65 31.44 13.94
CA PHE A 42 19.24 31.96 12.63
C PHE A 42 18.30 33.18 12.74
N GLN A 43 17.44 33.22 13.78
CA GLN A 43 16.48 34.29 14.03
C GLN A 43 16.95 35.32 15.10
N SER A 44 18.26 35.55 15.23
CA SER A 44 18.82 36.57 16.15
C SER A 44 18.43 36.38 17.63
N GLY A 45 18.35 35.13 18.07
CA GLY A 45 18.12 34.71 19.46
C GLY A 45 16.66 34.70 19.90
N LYS A 46 15.70 34.79 18.98
CA LYS A 46 14.26 34.75 19.30
C LYS A 46 13.53 33.76 18.39
N PHE A 47 12.39 33.26 18.85
CA PHE A 47 11.48 32.54 17.97
C PHE A 47 10.90 33.47 16.90
N ASP A 48 10.55 32.89 15.76
CA ASP A 48 9.89 33.62 14.68
C ASP A 48 8.45 33.98 15.07
N HIS A 49 7.79 34.81 14.25
CA HIS A 49 6.39 35.15 14.45
C HIS A 49 5.53 33.89 14.59
N SER A 50 4.74 33.80 15.66
CA SER A 50 3.96 32.63 16.06
C SER A 50 3.06 32.06 14.93
N ASN A 51 2.51 32.91 14.06
CA ASN A 51 1.72 32.47 12.88
C ASN A 51 2.53 31.75 11.78
N ARG A 52 3.86 31.91 11.73
CA ARG A 52 4.74 31.28 10.72
C ARG A 52 5.37 29.98 11.21
N LEU A 53 5.32 29.74 12.51
CA LEU A 53 5.85 28.53 13.11
C LEU A 53 5.00 27.33 12.73
N PHE A 54 5.66 26.20 12.51
CA PHE A 54 4.96 24.93 12.30
C PHE A 54 4.17 24.55 13.56
N HIS A 55 2.84 24.59 13.47
CA HIS A 55 1.94 24.26 14.59
C HIS A 55 0.88 23.22 14.25
N SER A 56 0.59 22.96 12.96
CA SER A 56 -0.49 22.06 12.55
C SER A 56 -0.12 21.31 11.27
N ILE A 57 -0.32 19.99 11.25
CA ILE A 57 -0.13 19.16 10.06
C ILE A 57 -1.11 19.57 8.95
N ALA A 58 -2.37 19.84 9.32
CA ALA A 58 -3.41 20.18 8.36
C ALA A 58 -3.15 21.55 7.72
N GLU A 59 -2.77 22.57 8.51
CA GLU A 59 -2.45 23.89 7.96
C GLU A 59 -1.17 23.86 7.12
N ALA A 60 -0.16 23.08 7.53
CA ALA A 60 1.06 22.92 6.73
C ALA A 60 0.76 22.29 5.36
N TRP A 61 -0.11 21.28 5.32
CA TRP A 61 -0.59 20.67 4.08
C TRP A 61 -1.40 21.64 3.21
N ASP A 62 -2.36 22.35 3.82
CA ASP A 62 -3.21 23.32 3.09
C ASP A 62 -2.38 24.47 2.50
N SER A 63 -1.36 24.93 3.23
CA SER A 63 -0.41 25.93 2.75
C SER A 63 0.31 25.44 1.49
N CYS A 64 0.82 24.20 1.51
CA CYS A 64 1.52 23.62 0.35
C CYS A 64 0.63 23.48 -0.90
N GLN A 65 -0.68 23.36 -0.72
CA GLN A 65 -1.63 23.21 -1.82
C GLN A 65 -2.08 24.55 -2.42
N ARG A 66 -2.05 25.63 -1.62
CA ARG A 66 -2.68 26.91 -1.99
C ARG A 66 -1.68 28.02 -2.26
N ASP A 67 -0.57 28.05 -1.52
CA ASP A 67 0.46 29.07 -1.70
C ASP A 67 1.52 28.61 -2.70
N SER A 68 1.59 29.31 -3.84
CA SER A 68 2.61 29.10 -4.87
C SER A 68 4.05 29.32 -4.40
N HIS A 69 4.25 29.89 -3.20
CA HIS A 69 5.56 30.11 -2.59
C HIS A 69 5.93 29.02 -1.56
N ASP A 70 4.99 28.13 -1.23
CA ASP A 70 5.19 27.06 -0.26
C ASP A 70 5.08 25.71 -0.98
N VAL A 71 6.18 25.24 -1.54
CA VAL A 71 6.24 23.98 -2.28
C VAL A 71 7.08 22.94 -1.55
N LYS A 72 7.13 23.04 -0.21
CA LYS A 72 7.97 22.18 0.63
C LYS A 72 7.54 20.72 0.56
N GLU A 73 8.53 19.85 0.47
CA GLU A 73 8.38 18.41 0.60
C GLU A 73 8.61 17.97 2.05
N LEU A 74 8.21 16.74 2.35
CA LEU A 74 8.34 16.18 3.70
C LEU A 74 9.79 15.79 4.00
N ILE A 75 10.15 15.80 5.29
CA ILE A 75 11.43 15.30 5.80
C ILE A 75 11.30 13.85 6.30
N PRO A 76 12.39 13.07 6.33
CA PRO A 76 12.36 11.67 6.78
C PRO A 76 11.78 11.47 8.18
N GLU A 77 11.99 12.43 9.08
CA GLU A 77 11.58 12.40 10.48
C GLU A 77 10.06 12.23 10.64
N LEU A 78 9.27 12.72 9.68
CA LEU A 78 7.82 12.51 9.66
C LEU A 78 7.40 11.04 9.47
N PHE A 79 8.34 10.13 9.23
CA PHE A 79 8.08 8.69 9.07
C PHE A 79 8.67 7.84 10.19
N TYR A 80 9.37 8.42 11.17
CA TYR A 80 9.93 7.64 12.28
C TYR A 80 10.10 8.38 13.62
N MET A 81 10.03 9.72 13.68
CA MET A 81 10.38 10.51 14.86
C MET A 81 9.18 11.28 15.42
N PRO A 82 8.38 10.70 16.33
CA PRO A 82 7.22 11.38 16.94
C PRO A 82 7.58 12.60 17.79
N GLU A 83 8.80 12.65 18.32
CA GLU A 83 9.29 13.72 19.19
C GLU A 83 9.25 15.10 18.53
N MET A 84 9.36 15.19 17.19
CA MET A 84 9.25 16.46 16.47
C MET A 84 7.89 17.14 16.61
N LEU A 85 6.86 16.37 16.96
CA LEU A 85 5.47 16.82 17.07
C LEU A 85 5.11 17.26 18.49
N LEU A 86 6.00 17.04 19.45
CA LEU A 86 5.76 17.27 20.88
C LEU A 86 6.68 18.38 21.39
N ASN A 87 6.14 19.32 22.16
CA ASN A 87 6.90 20.35 22.84
C ASN A 87 7.41 19.85 24.20
N SER A 88 8.16 18.74 24.21
CA SER A 88 8.63 18.08 25.44
C SER A 88 9.56 18.95 26.29
N ASN A 89 10.14 20.01 25.72
CA ASN A 89 11.05 20.94 26.39
C ASN A 89 10.33 22.19 26.93
N ASP A 90 9.00 22.25 26.82
CA ASP A 90 8.17 23.38 27.27
C ASP A 90 8.64 24.74 26.72
N PHE A 91 9.01 24.78 25.44
CA PHE A 91 9.42 26.04 24.79
C PHE A 91 8.26 27.03 24.74
N ASP A 92 8.55 28.31 25.02
CA ASP A 92 7.60 29.42 24.82
C ASP A 92 7.56 29.83 23.34
N LEU A 93 6.63 29.24 22.62
CA LEU A 93 6.42 29.47 21.19
C LEU A 93 5.46 30.66 20.91
N GLY A 94 4.97 31.32 21.96
CA GLY A 94 4.05 32.44 21.87
C GLY A 94 2.60 32.04 21.55
N SER A 95 1.82 33.04 21.14
CA SER A 95 0.40 32.90 20.79
C SER A 95 0.15 33.49 19.42
N ARG A 96 -0.70 32.82 18.65
CA ARG A 96 -1.14 33.26 17.32
C ARG A 96 -2.16 34.40 17.44
N ASP A 97 -2.39 35.07 16.32
CA ASP A 97 -3.36 36.17 16.23
C ASP A 97 -4.81 35.69 16.46
N ASP A 98 -5.08 34.42 16.19
CA ASP A 98 -6.35 33.74 16.47
C ASP A 98 -6.54 33.38 17.96
N GLY A 99 -5.54 33.67 18.80
CA GLY A 99 -5.54 33.38 20.23
C GLY A 99 -5.06 31.97 20.60
N ALA A 100 -4.68 31.13 19.63
CA ALA A 100 -4.15 29.81 19.91
C ALA A 100 -2.72 29.90 20.47
N VAL A 101 -2.51 29.32 21.65
CA VAL A 101 -1.18 29.17 22.26
C VAL A 101 -0.45 28.03 21.55
N LEU A 102 0.78 28.27 21.11
CA LEU A 102 1.59 27.23 20.49
C LEU A 102 2.21 26.30 21.54
N GLY A 103 2.08 25.00 21.31
CA GLY A 103 2.71 23.94 22.10
C GLY A 103 2.99 22.75 21.20
N ASP A 104 2.45 21.59 21.55
CA ASP A 104 2.43 20.41 20.67
C ASP A 104 1.82 20.72 19.30
N VAL A 105 2.26 20.00 18.27
CA VAL A 105 1.72 20.12 16.92
C VAL A 105 0.30 19.57 16.90
N VAL A 106 -0.62 20.33 16.33
CA VAL A 106 -2.00 19.91 16.09
C VAL A 106 -2.02 18.79 15.05
N LEU A 107 -2.41 17.60 15.51
CA LEU A 107 -2.50 16.40 14.69
C LEU A 107 -3.89 16.29 14.03
N PRO A 108 -4.00 15.56 12.91
CA PRO A 108 -5.29 15.27 12.30
C PRO A 108 -6.22 14.48 13.24
N PRO A 109 -7.55 14.59 13.11
CA PRO A 109 -8.52 13.96 14.03
C PRO A 109 -8.43 12.43 14.15
N TRP A 110 -7.85 11.75 13.17
CA TRP A 110 -7.65 10.30 13.18
C TRP A 110 -6.41 9.85 13.95
N ALA A 111 -5.46 10.76 14.21
CA ALA A 111 -4.28 10.48 14.99
C ALA A 111 -4.61 10.59 16.48
N LYS A 112 -4.24 9.56 17.25
CA LYS A 112 -4.53 9.50 18.69
C LYS A 112 -3.46 10.26 19.50
N ASN A 113 -2.23 10.21 19.02
CA ASN A 113 -1.03 10.83 19.56
C ASN A 113 0.03 10.86 18.44
N ALA A 114 1.20 11.45 18.74
CA ALA A 114 2.29 11.59 17.78
C ALA A 114 2.82 10.24 17.29
N GLU A 115 2.92 9.24 18.16
CA GLU A 115 3.37 7.89 17.81
C GLU A 115 2.41 7.21 16.84
N HIS A 116 1.09 7.33 17.07
CA HIS A 116 0.08 6.80 16.18
C HIS A 116 0.11 7.52 14.81
N PHE A 117 0.33 8.84 14.80
CA PHE A 117 0.51 9.59 13.56
C PHE A 117 1.69 9.06 12.74
N ILE A 118 2.88 8.99 13.35
CA ILE A 118 4.10 8.50 12.69
C ILE A 118 3.94 7.05 12.22
N ALA A 119 3.36 6.18 13.04
CA ALA A 119 3.11 4.79 12.68
C ALA A 119 2.23 4.67 11.43
N LEU A 120 1.15 5.45 11.34
CA LEU A 120 0.28 5.47 10.17
C LEU A 120 0.95 6.11 8.95
N HIS A 121 1.74 7.16 9.15
CA HIS A 121 2.46 7.81 8.06
C HIS A 121 3.51 6.86 7.44
N ARG A 122 4.22 6.08 8.28
CA ARG A 122 5.11 5.02 7.82
C ARG A 122 4.36 3.89 7.11
N GLN A 123 3.22 3.45 7.64
CA GLN A 123 2.38 2.45 6.97
C GLN A 123 1.88 2.93 5.61
N ALA A 124 1.56 4.22 5.47
CA ALA A 124 1.17 4.81 4.19
C ALA A 124 2.35 4.82 3.20
N LEU A 125 3.55 5.20 3.64
CA LEU A 125 4.76 5.19 2.81
C LEU A 125 5.11 3.79 2.30
N GLU A 126 4.95 2.76 3.15
CA GLU A 126 5.20 1.36 2.81
C GLU A 126 4.03 0.66 2.12
N SER A 127 2.92 1.38 1.86
CA SER A 127 1.74 0.80 1.21
C SER A 127 2.00 0.43 -0.25
N ASP A 128 1.16 -0.45 -0.80
CA ASP A 128 1.17 -0.80 -2.22
C ASP A 128 0.86 0.41 -3.13
N LEU A 129 0.03 1.35 -2.65
CA LEU A 129 -0.32 2.58 -3.38
C LEU A 129 0.92 3.44 -3.63
N VAL A 130 1.73 3.65 -2.59
CA VAL A 130 2.99 4.41 -2.74
C VAL A 130 4.01 3.57 -3.49
N SER A 131 4.16 2.29 -3.15
CA SER A 131 5.13 1.40 -3.79
C SER A 131 4.98 1.33 -5.32
N CYS A 132 3.75 1.36 -5.85
CA CYS A 132 3.52 1.29 -7.29
C CYS A 132 3.75 2.61 -8.05
N GLN A 133 3.91 3.74 -7.35
CA GLN A 133 4.06 5.07 -7.98
C GLN A 133 5.32 5.83 -7.54
N LEU A 134 6.02 5.42 -6.47
CA LEU A 134 7.13 6.15 -5.88
C LEU A 134 8.26 6.42 -6.90
N ASN A 135 8.46 5.52 -7.87
CA ASN A 135 9.41 5.71 -8.95
C ASN A 135 9.18 7.02 -9.73
N GLN A 136 7.93 7.48 -9.86
CA GLN A 136 7.62 8.73 -10.55
C GLN A 136 7.98 9.97 -9.73
N TRP A 137 7.93 9.88 -8.39
CA TRP A 137 8.47 10.93 -7.52
C TRP A 137 9.99 10.96 -7.61
N ILE A 138 10.65 9.79 -7.65
CA ILE A 138 12.09 9.69 -7.86
C ILE A 138 12.48 10.31 -9.21
N ASP A 139 11.69 10.12 -10.27
CA ASP A 139 11.93 10.76 -11.56
C ASP A 139 11.95 12.30 -11.49
N LEU A 140 11.13 12.89 -10.64
CA LEU A 140 11.06 14.35 -10.43
C LEU A 140 12.26 14.88 -9.65
N VAL A 141 12.63 14.19 -8.57
CA VAL A 141 13.65 14.67 -7.62
C VAL A 141 15.06 14.31 -8.08
N PHE A 142 15.27 13.11 -8.60
CA PHE A 142 16.61 12.56 -8.93
C PHE A 142 16.74 12.08 -10.38
N GLY A 143 15.63 11.91 -11.10
CA GLY A 143 15.62 11.26 -12.41
C GLY A 143 15.48 12.21 -13.59
N TYR A 144 14.96 11.67 -14.69
CA TYR A 144 14.96 12.35 -15.99
C TYR A 144 14.01 13.57 -16.06
N LYS A 145 13.06 13.69 -15.13
CA LYS A 145 12.14 14.84 -15.04
C LYS A 145 12.66 15.97 -14.14
N GLN A 146 13.90 15.88 -13.66
CA GLN A 146 14.51 16.94 -12.85
C GLN A 146 14.88 18.18 -13.70
N LYS A 147 15.23 17.98 -14.98
CA LYS A 147 15.72 19.04 -15.89
C LYS A 147 15.13 18.88 -17.30
N GLY A 148 15.32 19.91 -18.14
CA GLY A 148 14.98 19.85 -19.57
C GLY A 148 13.48 19.84 -19.86
N PRO A 149 13.07 19.44 -21.09
CA PRO A 149 11.68 19.50 -21.52
C PRO A 149 10.71 18.70 -20.64
N GLU A 150 11.16 17.59 -20.09
CA GLU A 150 10.34 16.73 -19.22
C GLU A 150 10.03 17.39 -17.87
N ALA A 151 10.97 18.15 -17.32
CA ALA A 151 10.72 18.98 -16.14
C ALA A 151 9.68 20.07 -16.43
N VAL A 152 9.72 20.67 -17.62
CA VAL A 152 8.72 21.67 -18.04
C VAL A 152 7.33 21.03 -18.13
N ARG A 153 7.23 19.87 -18.78
CA ARG A 153 5.98 19.12 -18.94
C ARG A 153 5.38 18.69 -17.59
N ALA A 154 6.24 18.38 -16.61
CA ALA A 154 5.83 18.00 -15.26
C ALA A 154 5.63 19.19 -14.31
N THR A 155 5.78 20.44 -14.78
CA THR A 155 5.72 21.65 -13.93
C THR A 155 6.72 21.56 -12.76
N ASN A 156 7.96 21.15 -13.03
CA ASN A 156 8.99 20.80 -12.05
C ASN A 156 10.29 21.59 -12.28
N VAL A 157 10.18 22.90 -12.59
CA VAL A 157 11.35 23.75 -12.87
C VAL A 157 11.51 24.76 -11.75
N PHE A 158 12.64 24.68 -11.04
CA PHE A 158 13.00 25.57 -9.93
C PHE A 158 13.88 26.72 -10.41
N TYR A 159 14.18 27.65 -9.50
CA TYR A 159 15.08 28.76 -9.78
C TYR A 159 16.46 28.25 -10.19
N TYR A 160 17.07 28.84 -11.22
CA TYR A 160 18.27 28.27 -11.86
C TYR A 160 19.47 28.07 -10.91
N LEU A 161 19.61 28.91 -9.89
CA LEU A 161 20.69 28.81 -8.89
C LEU A 161 20.59 27.56 -8.00
N THR A 162 19.44 26.88 -7.97
CA THR A 162 19.30 25.65 -7.18
C THR A 162 19.98 24.46 -7.87
N TYR A 163 20.23 24.52 -9.18
CA TYR A 163 20.82 23.43 -9.94
C TYR A 163 22.35 23.44 -9.92
N GLU A 164 22.94 22.27 -9.77
CA GLU A 164 24.38 22.08 -9.89
C GLU A 164 24.92 22.57 -11.24
N GLY A 165 26.06 23.26 -11.21
CA GLY A 165 26.73 23.77 -12.40
C GLY A 165 26.10 25.01 -13.04
N ALA A 166 25.05 25.57 -12.44
CA ALA A 166 24.40 26.79 -12.95
C ALA A 166 25.32 28.02 -12.94
N LEU A 167 26.24 28.11 -11.97
CA LEU A 167 27.25 29.16 -11.87
C LEU A 167 28.61 28.56 -11.51
N ASN A 168 29.66 29.09 -12.14
CA ASN A 168 31.03 28.85 -11.71
C ASN A 168 31.46 29.99 -10.76
N LEU A 169 31.45 29.73 -9.44
CA LEU A 169 31.80 30.74 -8.43
C LEU A 169 33.23 31.27 -8.60
N ASN A 170 34.14 30.46 -9.17
CA ASN A 170 35.53 30.85 -9.41
C ASN A 170 35.67 31.89 -10.53
N SER A 171 34.71 31.97 -11.46
CA SER A 171 34.75 32.97 -12.53
C SER A 171 34.23 34.34 -12.09
N ILE A 172 33.71 34.48 -10.87
CA ILE A 172 33.18 35.74 -10.33
C ILE A 172 34.33 36.50 -9.67
N GLU A 173 34.78 37.61 -10.27
CA GLU A 173 35.91 38.40 -9.76
C GLU A 173 35.56 39.18 -8.48
N ASN A 174 34.31 39.65 -8.36
CA ASN A 174 33.88 40.46 -7.22
C ASN A 174 33.55 39.56 -6.00
N PRO A 175 34.29 39.69 -4.88
CA PRO A 175 34.09 38.84 -3.71
C PRO A 175 32.73 39.06 -3.03
N THR A 176 32.20 40.28 -3.01
CA THR A 176 30.90 40.59 -2.40
C THR A 176 29.75 39.97 -3.18
N VAL A 177 29.85 39.99 -4.51
CA VAL A 177 28.85 39.36 -5.39
C VAL A 177 28.90 37.84 -5.24
N ARG A 178 30.11 37.28 -5.16
CA ARG A 178 30.30 35.84 -4.91
C ARG A 178 29.68 35.42 -3.58
N GLU A 179 29.99 36.12 -2.50
CA GLU A 179 29.44 35.83 -1.17
C GLU A 179 27.91 35.92 -1.14
N GLY A 180 27.34 36.96 -1.79
CA GLY A 180 25.89 37.09 -1.90
C GLY A 180 25.22 35.93 -2.63
N LEU A 181 25.83 35.43 -3.71
CA LEU A 181 25.33 34.28 -4.47
C LEU A 181 25.48 32.97 -3.69
N GLU A 182 26.61 32.78 -3.00
CA GLU A 182 26.83 31.62 -2.13
C GLU A 182 25.76 31.55 -1.02
N GLN A 183 25.49 32.67 -0.36
CA GLN A 183 24.44 32.75 0.66
C GLN A 183 23.05 32.47 0.09
N GLN A 184 22.78 32.93 -1.13
CA GLN A 184 21.53 32.63 -1.82
C GLN A 184 21.37 31.13 -2.10
N MET A 185 22.44 30.48 -2.60
CA MET A 185 22.43 29.04 -2.87
C MET A 185 22.24 28.20 -1.60
N ILE A 186 22.87 28.61 -0.48
CA ILE A 186 22.74 27.92 0.81
C ILE A 186 21.33 28.08 1.38
N SER A 187 20.76 29.29 1.30
CA SER A 187 19.53 29.62 2.03
C SER A 187 18.24 29.26 1.26
N PHE A 188 18.25 29.32 -0.07
CA PHE A 188 17.05 29.17 -0.90
C PHE A 188 16.90 27.81 -1.58
N GLY A 189 17.74 26.84 -1.18
CA GLY A 189 17.61 25.43 -1.55
C GLY A 189 18.55 24.98 -2.66
N GLN A 190 18.85 23.69 -2.63
CA GLN A 190 19.77 23.03 -3.56
C GLN A 190 19.09 21.79 -4.11
N THR A 191 18.94 21.73 -5.44
CA THR A 191 18.41 20.56 -6.12
C THR A 191 19.44 19.44 -6.00
N PRO A 192 19.06 18.22 -5.56
CA PRO A 192 19.97 17.09 -5.50
C PRO A 192 20.59 16.75 -6.85
N ALA A 193 21.74 16.07 -6.83
CA ALA A 193 22.37 15.58 -8.06
C ALA A 193 21.42 14.65 -8.83
N GLN A 194 21.41 14.78 -10.16
CA GLN A 194 20.64 13.91 -11.03
C GLN A 194 21.33 12.54 -11.10
N LEU A 195 20.62 11.49 -10.70
CA LEU A 195 21.16 10.12 -10.63
C LEU A 195 20.91 9.32 -11.91
N MET A 196 19.86 9.67 -12.67
CA MET A 196 19.47 8.95 -13.89
C MET A 196 18.84 9.86 -14.93
N THR A 197 19.09 9.53 -16.19
CA THR A 197 18.52 10.21 -17.37
C THR A 197 17.41 9.40 -18.04
N GLU A 198 17.15 8.19 -17.57
CA GLU A 198 16.06 7.32 -18.02
C GLU A 198 14.98 7.18 -16.93
N PRO A 199 13.75 6.77 -17.27
CA PRO A 199 12.70 6.54 -16.30
C PRO A 199 13.07 5.51 -15.23
N HIS A 200 12.82 5.85 -13.96
CA HIS A 200 13.07 4.94 -12.85
C HIS A 200 12.16 3.69 -12.95
N PRO A 201 12.73 2.48 -12.88
CA PRO A 201 11.93 1.25 -12.92
C PRO A 201 10.87 1.21 -11.82
N PRO A 202 9.60 0.83 -12.12
CA PRO A 202 8.58 0.70 -11.10
C PRO A 202 8.88 -0.50 -10.18
N ARG A 203 8.59 -0.36 -8.88
CA ARG A 203 8.67 -1.48 -7.94
C ARG A 203 7.53 -2.45 -8.24
N HIS A 204 7.82 -3.75 -8.25
CA HIS A 204 6.79 -4.78 -8.35
C HIS A 204 5.91 -4.74 -7.08
N SER A 205 4.72 -4.17 -7.18
CA SER A 205 3.72 -4.17 -6.11
C SER A 205 2.59 -5.14 -6.43
N VAL A 206 1.83 -5.54 -5.41
CA VAL A 206 0.65 -6.40 -5.62
C VAL A 206 -0.38 -5.74 -6.53
N MET A 207 -0.50 -4.40 -6.51
CA MET A 207 -1.38 -3.67 -7.43
C MET A 207 -0.90 -3.71 -8.88
N THR A 208 0.42 -3.78 -9.12
CA THR A 208 0.98 -3.94 -10.46
C THR A 208 0.72 -5.34 -11.01
N ILE A 209 0.56 -6.34 -10.12
CA ILE A 209 0.32 -7.75 -10.46
C ILE A 209 -1.18 -8.06 -10.56
N SER A 210 -2.02 -7.43 -9.72
CA SER A 210 -3.48 -7.63 -9.67
C SER A 210 -4.22 -6.30 -9.39
N PRO A 211 -4.57 -5.55 -10.45
CA PRO A 211 -5.17 -4.22 -10.32
C PRO A 211 -6.56 -4.21 -9.65
N THR A 212 -7.26 -5.35 -9.64
CA THR A 212 -8.64 -5.47 -9.16
C THR A 212 -8.76 -5.90 -7.70
N MET A 213 -7.65 -6.15 -7.00
CA MET A 213 -7.66 -6.69 -5.62
C MET A 213 -8.40 -5.80 -4.61
N PHE A 214 -8.47 -4.49 -4.85
CA PHE A 214 -9.13 -3.52 -3.98
C PHE A 214 -10.45 -2.99 -4.54
N GLN A 215 -10.96 -3.59 -5.63
CA GLN A 215 -12.28 -3.25 -6.12
C GLN A 215 -13.31 -3.74 -5.08
N THR A 216 -14.20 -2.87 -4.63
CA THR A 216 -15.33 -3.26 -3.78
C THR A 216 -16.09 -4.38 -4.49
N CYS A 217 -16.10 -5.57 -3.89
CA CYS A 217 -16.91 -6.69 -4.37
C CYS A 217 -18.36 -6.22 -4.34
N GLN A 218 -18.99 -6.08 -5.51
CA GLN A 218 -20.44 -5.94 -5.57
C GLN A 218 -21.00 -7.32 -5.19
N ASP A 219 -21.80 -7.38 -4.12
CA ASP A 219 -22.46 -8.60 -3.64
C ASP A 219 -23.62 -8.97 -4.59
N ASP A 220 -23.32 -9.17 -5.87
CA ASP A 220 -24.31 -9.61 -6.85
C ASP A 220 -24.46 -11.14 -6.73
N LEU A 221 -25.69 -11.58 -6.44
CA LEU A 221 -26.02 -12.99 -6.32
C LEU A 221 -26.03 -13.66 -7.71
N CYS A 222 -24.91 -14.22 -8.14
CA CYS A 222 -24.79 -14.85 -9.46
C CYS A 222 -25.53 -16.19 -9.58
N MET A 223 -25.62 -16.99 -8.51
CA MET A 223 -26.28 -18.31 -8.55
C MET A 223 -26.62 -18.84 -7.17
N LEU A 224 -27.77 -19.50 -7.03
CA LEU A 224 -28.15 -20.25 -5.83
C LEU A 224 -28.10 -21.76 -6.12
N MET A 225 -27.28 -22.48 -5.36
CA MET A 225 -27.11 -23.93 -5.50
C MET A 225 -27.63 -24.64 -4.27
N LYS A 226 -28.49 -25.64 -4.46
CA LYS A 226 -28.99 -26.49 -3.38
C LYS A 226 -28.18 -27.79 -3.33
N PHE A 227 -27.53 -28.04 -2.21
CA PHE A 227 -26.88 -29.31 -1.97
C PHE A 227 -27.92 -30.40 -1.68
N VAL A 228 -27.75 -31.58 -2.29
CA VAL A 228 -28.64 -32.74 -2.08
C VAL A 228 -28.40 -33.38 -0.70
N SER A 229 -27.25 -33.09 -0.06
CA SER A 229 -26.95 -33.52 1.30
C SER A 229 -27.64 -32.60 2.31
N ASN A 230 -28.41 -33.16 3.26
CA ASN A 230 -28.94 -32.43 4.41
C ASN A 230 -27.86 -32.08 5.47
N SER A 231 -26.58 -32.34 5.17
CA SER A 231 -25.45 -32.02 6.04
C SER A 231 -24.90 -30.63 5.71
N ALA A 232 -24.60 -29.84 6.74
CA ALA A 232 -24.06 -28.50 6.59
C ALA A 232 -22.69 -28.52 5.89
N ILE A 233 -22.44 -27.53 5.02
CA ILE A 233 -21.12 -27.32 4.41
C ILE A 233 -20.18 -26.72 5.46
N VAL A 234 -19.02 -27.34 5.63
CA VAL A 234 -18.00 -26.94 6.62
C VAL A 234 -16.75 -26.34 6.00
N HIS A 235 -16.52 -26.57 4.70
CA HIS A 235 -15.38 -26.01 3.98
C HIS A 235 -15.75 -25.74 2.53
N LEU A 236 -15.31 -24.58 2.04
CA LEU A 236 -15.43 -24.15 0.65
C LEU A 236 -14.06 -23.67 0.19
N SER A 237 -13.65 -24.10 -1.00
CA SER A 237 -12.44 -23.65 -1.65
C SER A 237 -12.73 -23.34 -3.11
N ALA A 238 -12.39 -22.13 -3.54
CA ALA A 238 -12.65 -21.64 -4.88
C ALA A 238 -11.33 -21.43 -5.63
N ASN A 239 -11.02 -22.36 -6.53
CA ASN A 239 -9.85 -22.28 -7.40
C ASN A 239 -10.30 -21.88 -8.80
N THR A 240 -10.52 -20.57 -8.99
CA THR A 240 -11.16 -20.00 -10.19
C THR A 240 -10.17 -19.33 -11.16
N PHE A 241 -8.86 -19.46 -10.94
CA PHE A 241 -7.84 -18.84 -11.80
C PHE A 241 -8.02 -19.21 -13.28
N THR A 242 -7.86 -18.24 -14.17
CA THR A 242 -8.01 -18.40 -15.63
C THR A 242 -6.95 -19.30 -16.26
N GLN A 243 -5.80 -19.45 -15.59
CA GLN A 243 -4.69 -20.30 -16.03
C GLN A 243 -4.91 -21.79 -15.71
N LEU A 244 -5.88 -22.12 -14.85
CA LEU A 244 -6.16 -23.51 -14.51
C LEU A 244 -6.92 -24.21 -15.64
N PRO A 245 -6.55 -25.45 -15.99
CA PRO A 245 -7.24 -26.20 -17.05
C PRO A 245 -8.70 -26.50 -16.68
N HIS A 246 -8.97 -26.70 -15.38
CA HIS A 246 -10.31 -27.00 -14.86
C HIS A 246 -10.62 -26.22 -13.58
N PRO A 247 -11.01 -24.94 -13.69
CA PRO A 247 -11.43 -24.11 -12.55
C PRO A 247 -12.56 -24.79 -11.77
N THR A 248 -12.40 -24.92 -10.46
CA THR A 248 -13.29 -25.75 -9.63
C THR A 248 -13.52 -25.12 -8.27
N VAL A 249 -14.77 -25.19 -7.80
CA VAL A 249 -15.18 -24.86 -6.45
C VAL A 249 -15.49 -26.16 -5.70
N ILE A 250 -14.64 -26.48 -4.72
CA ILE A 250 -14.78 -27.65 -3.88
C ILE A 250 -15.63 -27.29 -2.67
N SER A 251 -16.64 -28.10 -2.38
CA SER A 251 -17.45 -28.00 -1.17
C SER A 251 -17.36 -29.30 -0.37
N ILE A 252 -17.13 -29.19 0.94
CA ILE A 252 -17.06 -30.34 1.85
C ILE A 252 -18.14 -30.18 2.92
N ALA A 253 -18.97 -31.21 3.08
CA ALA A 253 -20.01 -31.27 4.09
C ALA A 253 -19.51 -31.91 5.40
N ASN A 254 -20.22 -31.65 6.50
CA ASN A 254 -19.87 -32.16 7.82
C ASN A 254 -19.87 -33.70 7.90
N ASN A 255 -20.62 -34.37 7.02
CA ASN A 255 -20.60 -35.82 6.85
C ASN A 255 -19.46 -36.31 5.94
N LEU A 256 -18.41 -35.50 5.72
CA LEU A 256 -17.21 -35.83 4.93
C LEU A 256 -17.48 -36.16 3.45
N VAL A 257 -18.67 -35.83 2.95
CA VAL A 257 -18.98 -35.86 1.52
C VAL A 257 -18.47 -34.58 0.88
N PHE A 258 -17.79 -34.70 -0.26
CA PHE A 258 -17.33 -33.54 -1.02
C PHE A 258 -17.86 -33.53 -2.44
N ALA A 259 -17.91 -32.34 -3.03
CA ALA A 259 -18.36 -32.09 -4.39
C ALA A 259 -17.36 -31.22 -5.15
N LEU A 260 -17.23 -31.48 -6.45
CA LEU A 260 -16.42 -30.68 -7.37
C LEU A 260 -17.35 -29.92 -8.32
N ASN A 261 -17.63 -28.66 -8.02
CA ASN A 261 -18.47 -27.82 -8.87
C ASN A 261 -17.57 -27.07 -9.87
N ARG A 262 -17.85 -27.18 -11.16
CA ARG A 262 -17.00 -26.57 -12.20
C ARG A 262 -17.31 -25.09 -12.37
N TRP A 263 -16.29 -24.26 -12.33
CA TRP A 263 -16.43 -22.82 -12.55
C TRP A 263 -16.23 -22.47 -14.03
N ASN A 264 -17.09 -21.61 -14.55
CA ASN A 264 -17.05 -21.13 -15.93
C ASN A 264 -16.42 -19.73 -15.99
N ASN A 265 -15.14 -19.66 -16.36
CA ASN A 265 -14.44 -18.39 -16.55
C ASN A 265 -14.95 -17.54 -17.73
N ASN A 266 -15.75 -18.13 -18.63
CA ASN A 266 -16.35 -17.41 -19.74
C ASN A 266 -17.74 -16.84 -19.40
N TYR A 267 -18.18 -16.96 -18.15
CA TYR A 267 -19.45 -16.39 -17.73
C TYR A 267 -19.40 -14.86 -17.79
N THR A 268 -20.23 -14.29 -18.64
CA THR A 268 -20.52 -12.85 -18.69
C THR A 268 -21.97 -12.65 -18.30
N GLU A 269 -22.22 -11.81 -17.30
CA GLU A 269 -23.57 -11.44 -16.88
C GLU A 269 -24.23 -10.64 -18.00
N ASN A 270 -25.05 -11.30 -18.83
CA ASN A 270 -25.91 -10.59 -19.77
C ASN A 270 -26.97 -9.84 -18.94
N GLY A 271 -26.89 -8.51 -18.91
CA GLY A 271 -27.86 -7.62 -18.27
C GLY A 271 -29.25 -7.59 -18.93
N GLY A 272 -29.78 -8.75 -19.31
CA GLY A 272 -31.09 -8.94 -19.92
C GLY A 272 -31.92 -9.87 -19.06
N SER A 273 -33.04 -9.36 -18.55
CA SER A 273 -34.12 -10.14 -17.95
C SER A 273 -34.64 -11.18 -18.95
N GLU A 274 -34.08 -12.39 -18.91
CA GLU A 274 -34.58 -13.55 -19.66
C GLU A 274 -35.19 -14.59 -18.73
N SER A 275 -36.39 -14.99 -19.12
CA SER A 275 -37.24 -16.00 -18.52
C SER A 275 -36.53 -17.35 -18.31
N LEU A 276 -36.91 -18.01 -17.21
CA LEU A 276 -36.39 -19.28 -16.67
C LEU A 276 -36.66 -20.52 -17.55
N SER A 277 -36.43 -20.46 -18.86
CA SER A 277 -36.64 -21.59 -19.77
C SER A 277 -35.56 -21.71 -20.85
N SER A 278 -34.85 -22.84 -20.78
CA SER A 278 -34.17 -23.57 -21.86
C SER A 278 -32.86 -23.03 -22.45
N ALA A 279 -31.74 -23.20 -21.72
CA ALA A 279 -30.49 -23.83 -22.21
C ALA A 279 -29.50 -24.05 -21.04
N PRO A 280 -28.90 -25.25 -20.84
CA PRO A 280 -28.01 -25.52 -19.70
C PRO A 280 -26.58 -24.98 -19.84
N SER A 281 -26.27 -24.16 -20.85
CA SER A 281 -24.90 -24.00 -21.34
C SER A 281 -24.15 -22.74 -20.91
N ASN A 282 -24.72 -21.84 -20.09
CA ASN A 282 -23.96 -20.64 -19.64
C ASN A 282 -24.22 -20.24 -18.18
N LEU A 283 -24.13 -21.22 -17.26
CA LEU A 283 -24.12 -20.93 -15.82
C LEU A 283 -22.70 -20.57 -15.36
N PRO A 284 -22.55 -19.71 -14.32
CA PRO A 284 -21.25 -19.41 -13.73
C PRO A 284 -20.65 -20.63 -13.02
N LEU A 285 -21.49 -21.48 -12.44
CA LEU A 285 -21.10 -22.69 -11.73
C LEU A 285 -21.94 -23.89 -12.21
N THR A 286 -21.28 -24.94 -12.64
CA THR A 286 -21.91 -26.22 -12.99
C THR A 286 -21.77 -27.18 -11.82
N VAL A 287 -22.90 -27.68 -11.32
CA VAL A 287 -22.95 -28.63 -10.20
C VAL A 287 -22.20 -29.91 -10.56
N ASP A 288 -21.54 -30.49 -9.58
CA ASP A 288 -20.90 -31.81 -9.70
C ASP A 288 -21.88 -32.83 -10.33
N PRO A 289 -21.54 -33.45 -11.48
CA PRO A 289 -22.40 -34.44 -12.14
C PRO A 289 -22.79 -35.60 -11.22
N LEU A 290 -21.95 -35.97 -10.26
CA LEU A 290 -22.23 -37.02 -9.27
C LEU A 290 -23.35 -36.62 -8.28
N LEU A 291 -23.62 -35.33 -8.14
CA LEU A 291 -24.70 -34.80 -7.32
C LEU A 291 -25.93 -34.36 -8.14
N ALA A 292 -25.76 -34.11 -9.44
CA ALA A 292 -26.83 -33.66 -10.33
C ALA A 292 -27.81 -34.79 -10.72
N ALA A 293 -27.36 -36.05 -10.78
CA ALA A 293 -28.17 -37.20 -11.21
C ALA A 293 -29.03 -37.80 -10.08
N GLY A 294 -29.93 -37.02 -9.48
CA GLY A 294 -30.87 -37.53 -8.47
C GLY A 294 -32.01 -38.35 -9.06
N ASN A 295 -31.77 -39.60 -9.49
CA ASN A 295 -32.86 -40.56 -9.67
C ASN A 295 -33.14 -41.22 -8.30
N PRO A 296 -34.31 -41.02 -7.66
CA PRO A 296 -34.57 -41.46 -6.28
C PRO A 296 -34.56 -42.98 -6.05
N SER A 297 -34.40 -43.78 -7.11
CA SER A 297 -34.42 -45.24 -7.08
C SER A 297 -33.04 -45.91 -7.07
N GLN A 298 -31.93 -45.17 -7.22
CA GLN A 298 -30.57 -45.71 -7.12
C GLN A 298 -29.68 -44.85 -6.19
N PRO A 299 -28.92 -45.47 -5.27
CA PRO A 299 -27.96 -44.73 -4.45
C PRO A 299 -26.86 -44.14 -5.34
N LEU A 300 -26.81 -42.81 -5.40
CA LEU A 300 -25.77 -42.07 -6.09
C LEU A 300 -24.38 -42.39 -5.51
N PRO A 301 -23.36 -42.68 -6.34
CA PRO A 301 -21.98 -42.79 -5.87
C PRO A 301 -21.52 -41.43 -5.36
N ARG A 302 -21.34 -41.29 -4.04
CA ARG A 302 -20.84 -40.07 -3.39
C ARG A 302 -19.34 -40.18 -3.16
N ARG A 303 -18.61 -39.11 -3.48
CA ARG A 303 -17.21 -38.99 -3.07
C ARG A 303 -17.14 -38.67 -1.58
N HIS A 304 -16.40 -39.49 -0.85
CA HIS A 304 -16.26 -39.40 0.61
C HIS A 304 -14.79 -39.29 0.97
N LEU A 305 -14.47 -38.51 2.00
CA LEU A 305 -13.08 -38.29 2.43
C LEU A 305 -12.48 -39.47 3.24
N GLY A 306 -13.09 -40.66 3.17
CA GLY A 306 -12.63 -41.86 3.89
C GLY A 306 -13.17 -41.98 5.32
N ASP A 307 -12.31 -42.36 6.26
CA ASP A 307 -12.71 -42.72 7.63
C ASP A 307 -13.21 -41.53 8.45
N ALA A 308 -13.93 -41.83 9.54
CA ALA A 308 -14.38 -40.82 10.49
C ALA A 308 -13.18 -40.12 11.16
N LEU A 309 -13.26 -38.79 11.25
CA LEU A 309 -12.35 -37.98 12.05
C LEU A 309 -12.54 -38.27 13.55
N ASP A 310 -11.56 -37.88 14.37
CA ASP A 310 -11.62 -38.05 15.82
C ASP A 310 -12.90 -37.40 16.38
N GLN A 311 -13.74 -38.20 17.03
CA GLN A 311 -15.02 -37.78 17.62
C GLN A 311 -14.85 -36.72 18.71
N ARG A 312 -13.64 -36.59 19.28
CA ARG A 312 -13.30 -35.54 20.27
C ARG A 312 -13.15 -34.17 19.62
N MET A 313 -12.93 -34.13 18.30
CA MET A 313 -12.77 -32.89 17.54
C MET A 313 -14.07 -32.48 16.85
N LYS A 314 -14.41 -31.19 16.94
CA LYS A 314 -15.46 -30.62 16.10
C LYS A 314 -14.89 -30.33 14.72
N ILE A 315 -15.48 -30.91 13.68
CA ILE A 315 -15.11 -30.67 12.28
C ILE A 315 -15.34 -29.19 11.95
N ARG A 316 -14.31 -28.53 11.43
CA ARG A 316 -14.29 -27.12 11.05
C ARG A 316 -13.55 -26.93 9.71
N TRP A 317 -13.63 -25.74 9.15
CA TRP A 317 -13.01 -25.40 7.86
C TRP A 317 -11.49 -25.62 7.84
N ASN A 318 -10.82 -25.48 8.98
CA ASN A 318 -9.37 -25.64 9.12
C ASN A 318 -8.89 -27.11 9.14
N ASN A 319 -9.81 -28.08 9.11
CA ASN A 319 -9.48 -29.50 8.95
C ASN A 319 -9.16 -29.88 7.51
N PHE A 320 -9.40 -28.99 6.54
CA PHE A 320 -9.34 -29.28 5.13
C PHE A 320 -8.49 -28.23 4.40
N VAL A 321 -7.63 -28.69 3.50
CA VAL A 321 -6.88 -27.85 2.57
C VAL A 321 -6.96 -28.49 1.19
N THR A 322 -7.19 -27.69 0.16
CA THR A 322 -7.25 -28.15 -1.23
C THR A 322 -6.05 -27.64 -2.01
N THR A 323 -5.49 -28.45 -2.89
CA THR A 323 -4.44 -27.97 -3.81
C THR A 323 -5.00 -26.95 -4.80
N VAL A 324 -4.14 -26.08 -5.35
CA VAL A 324 -4.53 -25.01 -6.30
C VAL A 324 -5.18 -25.61 -7.56
N GLU A 325 -4.70 -26.75 -8.03
CA GLU A 325 -5.29 -27.46 -9.17
C GLU A 325 -6.56 -28.23 -8.83
N SER A 326 -7.03 -28.20 -7.58
CA SER A 326 -8.20 -28.95 -7.11
C SER A 326 -8.08 -30.47 -7.31
N ARG A 327 -6.85 -31.01 -7.43
CA ARG A 327 -6.57 -32.44 -7.65
C ARG A 327 -6.47 -33.25 -6.37
N SER A 328 -6.17 -32.60 -5.25
CA SER A 328 -6.00 -33.29 -3.99
C SER A 328 -6.56 -32.48 -2.83
N ILE A 329 -7.17 -33.20 -1.88
CA ILE A 329 -7.68 -32.67 -0.63
C ILE A 329 -6.85 -33.26 0.49
N VAL A 330 -6.23 -32.38 1.28
CA VAL A 330 -5.53 -32.73 2.51
C VAL A 330 -6.51 -32.60 3.66
N VAL A 331 -6.65 -33.68 4.44
CA VAL A 331 -7.56 -33.77 5.57
C VAL A 331 -6.77 -34.09 6.83
N CYS A 332 -7.01 -33.35 7.91
CA CYS A 332 -6.38 -33.58 9.21
C CYS A 332 -7.43 -33.71 10.33
N GLY A 333 -7.02 -34.39 11.42
CA GLY A 333 -7.90 -34.68 12.58
C GLY A 333 -8.26 -36.15 12.73
N TYR A 334 -7.42 -37.05 12.23
CA TYR A 334 -7.57 -38.50 12.47
C TYR A 334 -7.03 -38.89 13.86
N PRO A 335 -7.59 -39.94 14.51
CA PRO A 335 -7.17 -40.37 15.85
C PRO A 335 -5.70 -40.81 15.97
N ASP A 336 -5.07 -41.16 14.85
CA ASP A 336 -3.68 -41.61 14.75
C ASP A 336 -2.67 -40.47 14.55
N TYR A 337 -3.13 -39.21 14.67
CA TYR A 337 -2.34 -38.00 14.40
C TYR A 337 -1.77 -37.94 12.96
N SER A 338 -2.35 -38.70 12.04
CA SER A 338 -2.03 -38.63 10.62
C SER A 338 -2.81 -37.52 9.91
N PHE A 339 -2.34 -37.17 8.72
CA PHE A 339 -3.15 -36.48 7.72
C PHE A 339 -3.27 -37.36 6.48
N ARG A 340 -4.37 -37.19 5.75
CA ARG A 340 -4.61 -37.94 4.52
C ARG A 340 -4.62 -37.00 3.33
N VAL A 341 -4.00 -37.44 2.24
CA VAL A 341 -4.09 -36.78 0.94
C VAL A 341 -5.03 -37.62 0.08
N ILE A 342 -6.09 -36.99 -0.41
CA ILE A 342 -7.18 -37.65 -1.12
C ILE A 342 -7.21 -37.11 -2.54
N ASP A 343 -7.07 -38.00 -3.51
CA ASP A 343 -7.20 -37.67 -4.93
C ASP A 343 -8.67 -37.41 -5.27
N THR A 344 -8.96 -36.26 -5.87
CA THR A 344 -10.34 -35.80 -6.10
C THR A 344 -11.07 -36.55 -7.21
N ASP A 345 -10.32 -37.12 -8.16
CA ASP A 345 -10.86 -37.83 -9.32
C ASP A 345 -11.13 -39.30 -8.98
N THR A 346 -10.20 -39.95 -8.29
CA THR A 346 -10.27 -41.38 -7.94
C THR A 346 -10.82 -41.65 -6.55
N GLY A 347 -10.84 -40.66 -5.66
CA GLY A 347 -11.22 -40.82 -4.25
C GLY A 347 -10.25 -41.65 -3.43
N LYS A 348 -9.09 -42.03 -3.98
CA LYS A 348 -8.07 -42.79 -3.27
C LYS A 348 -7.41 -41.91 -2.22
N ASN A 349 -7.22 -42.46 -1.02
CA ASN A 349 -6.55 -41.80 0.08
C ASN A 349 -5.17 -42.40 0.34
N THR A 350 -4.22 -41.54 0.68
CA THR A 350 -2.88 -41.93 1.16
C THR A 350 -2.68 -41.31 2.53
N SER A 351 -2.32 -42.14 3.52
CA SER A 351 -2.07 -41.68 4.91
C SER A 351 -0.61 -41.30 5.09
N PHE A 352 -0.36 -40.18 5.75
CA PHE A 352 0.95 -39.67 6.09
C PHE A 352 1.01 -39.30 7.57
N GLN A 353 2.11 -39.66 8.22
CA GLN A 353 2.39 -39.29 9.60
C GLN A 353 3.61 -38.37 9.62
N LEU A 354 3.46 -37.16 10.17
CA LEU A 354 4.56 -36.22 10.30
C LEU A 354 5.32 -36.52 11.60
N VAL A 355 6.55 -37.01 11.49
CA VAL A 355 7.45 -37.19 12.63
C VAL A 355 8.30 -35.92 12.76
N ILE A 356 7.96 -35.04 13.71
CA ILE A 356 8.79 -33.88 14.05
C ILE A 356 9.77 -34.32 15.14
N ASN A 357 11.01 -34.63 14.75
CA ASN A 357 12.09 -34.83 15.70
C ASN A 357 12.61 -33.47 16.17
N PHE A 358 12.29 -33.09 17.41
CA PHE A 358 12.98 -31.98 18.06
C PHE A 358 14.36 -32.46 18.51
N SER A 359 15.43 -32.00 17.86
CA SER A 359 16.77 -32.16 18.41
C SER A 359 16.91 -31.24 19.62
N SER A 360 17.25 -31.80 20.78
CA SER A 360 17.36 -31.13 22.07
C SER A 360 18.59 -30.21 22.19
N SER A 361 18.98 -29.51 21.12
CA SER A 361 20.19 -28.70 21.05
C SER A 361 19.95 -27.19 21.16
N PHE A 362 18.75 -26.75 21.55
CA PHE A 362 18.38 -25.32 21.65
C PHE A 362 17.83 -24.90 23.02
N LEU A 363 18.19 -25.61 24.08
CA LEU A 363 18.01 -25.16 25.46
C LEU A 363 19.30 -25.40 26.24
N GLN A 364 20.26 -24.49 26.10
CA GLN A 364 21.29 -24.24 27.10
C GLN A 364 21.60 -22.74 27.15
#